data_AF-A0A735Q1B3-F1
#
_entry.id   AF-A0A735Q1B3-F1
#
_cell.length_a   1.000
_cell.length_b   1.000
_cell.length_c   1.000
_cell.angle_alpha   90.00
_cell.angle_beta   90.00
_cell.angle_gamma   90.00
#
_symmetry.space_group_name_H-M   'P 1'
#
loop_
_entity.id
_entity.type
_entity.pdbx_description
1 polymer ?
#
loop_
_entity_poly.entity_id
_entity_poly.type
_entity_poly.pdbx_seq_one_letter_code
_entity_poly.pdbx_strand_id
1 'polypeptide(L)'
;MYLSQIMDSDNDLSAYLLKKHDSEITIVTAFASATQGIVDKLLSQGNKLKIIVGTINAFTDPAFIKHCAQKKRKNIRLSVDFRGQESIHWKLYLINPDTVIIGSANFTQTGLNLARDTCVVINDANLFNDYQQRINKILATPNVINAEDPGFSQRLAVYADQHKKSQQRLIAKASDKTSGLAKWLQDDYHHHIKIFVWNNTHPAATKKIANDLLVSEEEVDTRPDLVKAGIACIRDFYTYKCDREELPWEEGDIVLCFRRNGDEIKFDQFERIIHHEGINYMYSFKRDDKNYPKPFRIPGNVKKQIALRADDWYEEDKTILTRQELLSLIE
;
A
#
# COMPACT_ATOMS: atom_id res chain seq x y z
N MET A 1 -11.57 19.08 -37.33
CA MET A 1 -12.63 19.24 -36.32
C MET A 1 -12.25 18.31 -35.17
N TYR A 2 -11.95 18.84 -33.99
CA TYR A 2 -11.55 18.01 -32.85
C TYR A 2 -12.79 17.34 -32.27
N LEU A 3 -12.79 16.00 -32.23
CA LEU A 3 -13.77 15.26 -31.44
C LEU A 3 -13.20 15.16 -30.03
N SER A 4 -13.86 15.84 -29.09
CA SER A 4 -13.57 15.72 -27.68
C SER A 4 -14.76 15.11 -26.94
N GLN A 5 -14.48 14.27 -25.96
CA GLN A 5 -15.48 13.62 -25.12
C GLN A 5 -15.04 13.70 -23.66
N ILE A 6 -15.95 14.10 -22.77
CA ILE A 6 -15.73 14.04 -21.33
C ILE A 6 -16.00 12.60 -20.86
N MET A 7 -15.15 12.12 -19.96
CA MET A 7 -15.31 10.86 -19.24
C MET A 7 -15.51 11.13 -17.76
N ASP A 8 -16.42 10.36 -17.17
CA ASP A 8 -16.81 10.36 -15.77
C ASP A 8 -17.14 8.91 -15.34
N SER A 9 -17.76 8.75 -14.17
CA SER A 9 -18.10 7.43 -13.63
C SER A 9 -19.06 6.60 -14.50
N ASP A 10 -19.84 7.22 -15.40
CA ASP A 10 -20.81 6.51 -16.25
C ASP A 10 -20.15 5.97 -17.54
N ASN A 11 -19.02 6.54 -17.93
CA ASN A 11 -18.19 6.07 -19.05
C ASN A 11 -16.72 6.11 -18.65
N ASP A 12 -16.35 5.19 -17.75
CA ASP A 12 -15.07 5.24 -17.06
C ASP A 12 -13.84 4.88 -17.92
N LEU A 13 -12.68 5.28 -17.43
CA LEU A 13 -11.40 5.09 -18.12
C LEU A 13 -11.00 3.62 -18.23
N SER A 14 -11.34 2.80 -17.23
CA SER A 14 -11.10 1.36 -17.26
C SER A 14 -11.83 0.70 -18.43
N ALA A 15 -13.14 0.94 -18.54
CA ALA A 15 -13.99 0.40 -19.58
C ALA A 15 -13.56 0.88 -20.98
N TYR A 16 -13.12 2.13 -21.09
CA TYR A 16 -12.59 2.66 -22.36
C TYR A 16 -11.29 1.98 -22.78
N LEU A 17 -10.33 1.82 -21.86
CA LEU A 17 -9.06 1.17 -22.13
C LEU A 17 -9.25 -0.31 -22.48
N LEU A 18 -10.11 -1.03 -21.74
CA LEU A 18 -10.37 -2.45 -21.94
C LEU A 18 -11.12 -2.78 -23.25
N LYS A 19 -11.64 -1.78 -23.98
CA LYS A 19 -12.19 -1.96 -25.33
C LYS A 19 -11.12 -1.97 -26.43
N LYS A 20 -9.85 -1.68 -26.09
CA LYS A 20 -8.77 -1.59 -27.08
C LYS A 20 -8.10 -2.94 -27.28
N HIS A 21 -7.81 -3.24 -28.55
CA HIS A 21 -7.15 -4.45 -29.00
C HIS A 21 -6.01 -4.08 -29.94
N ASP A 22 -4.94 -4.87 -29.91
CA ASP A 22 -3.78 -4.74 -30.81
C ASP A 22 -3.24 -3.30 -30.96
N SER A 23 -3.40 -2.48 -29.91
CA SER A 23 -3.06 -1.07 -29.89
C SER A 23 -1.77 -0.82 -29.13
N GLU A 24 -1.11 0.32 -29.40
CA GLU A 24 -0.02 0.81 -28.56
C GLU A 24 -0.57 1.86 -27.58
N ILE A 25 -0.43 1.58 -26.29
CA ILE A 25 -0.97 2.40 -25.21
C ILE A 25 0.18 2.88 -24.34
N THR A 26 0.31 4.20 -24.20
CA THR A 26 1.24 4.82 -23.25
C THR A 26 0.47 5.35 -22.06
N ILE A 27 0.89 4.97 -20.85
CA ILE A 27 0.29 5.39 -19.59
C ILE A 27 1.36 6.17 -18.83
N VAL A 28 1.08 7.44 -18.54
CA VAL A 28 1.93 8.30 -17.71
C VAL A 28 1.11 8.72 -16.49
N THR A 29 1.55 8.31 -15.31
CA THR A 29 0.77 8.50 -14.10
C THR A 29 1.63 8.91 -12.91
N ALA A 30 1.09 9.76 -12.04
CA ALA A 30 1.80 10.22 -10.85
C ALA A 30 1.93 9.12 -9.81
N PHE A 31 0.88 8.30 -9.67
CA PHE A 31 0.91 7.11 -8.84
C PHE A 31 0.05 5.98 -9.42
N ALA A 32 0.40 4.75 -9.07
CA ALA A 32 -0.35 3.56 -9.48
C ALA A 32 -0.48 2.55 -8.33
N SER A 33 -1.66 1.96 -8.17
CA SER A 33 -1.95 0.94 -7.15
C SER A 33 -3.16 0.11 -7.56
N ALA A 34 -3.19 -1.17 -7.18
CA ALA A 34 -4.32 -2.08 -7.38
C ALA A 34 -4.87 -2.19 -8.83
N THR A 35 -4.02 -2.02 -9.86
CA THR A 35 -4.40 -2.05 -11.29
C THR A 35 -3.68 -3.14 -12.10
N GLN A 36 -2.99 -4.08 -11.42
CA GLN A 36 -2.28 -5.21 -12.03
C GLN A 36 -3.18 -6.04 -12.97
N GLY A 37 -4.44 -6.27 -12.57
CA GLY A 37 -5.41 -7.00 -13.40
C GLY A 37 -5.80 -6.27 -14.68
N ILE A 38 -5.78 -4.92 -14.70
CA ILE A 38 -6.01 -4.14 -15.92
C ILE A 38 -4.83 -4.27 -16.87
N VAL A 39 -3.60 -4.18 -16.35
CA VAL A 39 -2.38 -4.41 -17.15
C VAL A 39 -2.44 -5.79 -17.81
N ASP A 40 -2.79 -6.83 -17.05
CA ASP A 40 -2.85 -8.19 -17.55
C ASP A 40 -3.91 -8.37 -18.65
N LYS A 41 -5.10 -7.79 -18.45
CA LYS A 41 -6.16 -7.81 -19.46
C LYS A 41 -5.73 -7.09 -20.74
N LEU A 42 -5.19 -5.88 -20.65
CA LEU A 42 -4.71 -5.13 -21.82
C LEU A 42 -3.65 -5.91 -22.60
N LEU A 43 -2.69 -6.52 -21.90
CA LEU A 43 -1.66 -7.34 -22.55
C LEU A 43 -2.23 -8.61 -23.19
N SER A 44 -3.27 -9.22 -22.61
CA SER A 44 -3.94 -10.39 -23.17
C SER A 44 -4.74 -10.08 -24.44
N GLN A 45 -5.15 -8.82 -24.62
CA GLN A 45 -5.86 -8.30 -25.79
C GLN A 45 -4.93 -7.90 -26.95
N GLY A 46 -3.66 -8.32 -26.91
CA GLY A 46 -2.67 -8.03 -27.96
C GLY A 46 -2.03 -6.64 -27.88
N ASN A 47 -2.42 -5.81 -26.91
CA ASN A 47 -1.89 -4.45 -26.80
C ASN A 47 -0.39 -4.44 -26.41
N LYS A 48 0.29 -3.36 -26.81
CA LYS A 48 1.62 -2.98 -26.35
C LYS A 48 1.51 -1.85 -25.35
N LEU A 49 2.13 -2.00 -24.19
CA LEU A 49 2.07 -1.03 -23.10
C LEU A 49 3.41 -0.34 -22.86
N LYS A 50 3.39 0.98 -22.75
CA LYS A 50 4.51 1.79 -22.25
C LYS A 50 4.03 2.51 -20.99
N ILE A 51 4.46 2.06 -19.82
CA ILE A 51 4.01 2.57 -18.52
C ILE A 51 5.13 3.39 -17.91
N ILE A 52 4.81 4.62 -17.52
CA ILE A 52 5.71 5.55 -16.85
C ILE A 52 5.03 6.00 -15.56
N VAL A 53 5.61 5.64 -14.42
CA VAL A 53 4.99 5.85 -13.11
C VAL A 53 5.86 6.72 -12.20
N GLY A 54 5.22 7.68 -11.55
CA GLY A 54 5.85 8.56 -10.57
C GLY A 54 6.03 7.90 -9.20
N THR A 55 6.79 8.57 -8.34
CA THR A 55 7.06 8.15 -6.95
C THR A 55 6.74 9.25 -5.95
N ILE A 56 6.02 10.30 -6.37
CA ILE A 56 5.59 11.41 -5.52
C ILE A 56 4.87 10.91 -4.27
N ASN A 57 5.23 11.48 -3.12
CA ASN A 57 4.74 11.09 -1.78
C ASN A 57 4.92 9.61 -1.42
N ALA A 58 5.69 8.85 -2.21
CA ALA A 58 5.74 7.40 -2.14
C ALA A 58 4.35 6.75 -2.24
N PHE A 59 3.50 7.22 -3.15
CA PHE A 59 2.13 6.72 -3.33
C PHE A 59 1.97 5.62 -4.38
N THR A 60 2.99 5.31 -5.19
CA THR A 60 2.94 4.14 -6.06
C THR A 60 3.17 2.88 -5.24
N ASP A 61 2.34 1.86 -5.46
CA ASP A 61 2.51 0.56 -4.82
C ASP A 61 3.75 -0.16 -5.39
N PRO A 62 4.77 -0.51 -4.58
CA PRO A 62 5.90 -1.29 -5.04
C PRO A 62 5.48 -2.64 -5.64
N ALA A 63 4.37 -3.24 -5.21
CA ALA A 63 3.86 -4.49 -5.80
C ALA A 63 3.37 -4.28 -7.25
N PHE A 64 2.79 -3.12 -7.56
CA PHE A 64 2.44 -2.76 -8.94
C PHE A 64 3.69 -2.65 -9.83
N ILE A 65 4.73 -1.97 -9.33
CA ILE A 65 6.01 -1.81 -10.05
C ILE A 65 6.63 -3.19 -10.32
N LYS A 66 6.72 -4.03 -9.27
CA LYS A 66 7.27 -5.40 -9.37
C LYS A 66 6.48 -6.23 -10.38
N HIS A 67 5.14 -6.20 -10.30
CA HIS A 67 4.27 -6.94 -11.23
C HIS A 67 4.57 -6.55 -12.69
N CYS A 68 4.62 -5.25 -12.99
CA CYS A 68 4.90 -4.77 -14.34
C CYS A 68 6.32 -5.11 -14.80
N ALA A 69 7.32 -4.94 -13.94
CA ALA A 69 8.73 -5.23 -14.25
C ALA A 69 8.99 -6.73 -14.51
N GLN A 70 8.23 -7.62 -13.86
CA GLN A 70 8.37 -9.07 -13.99
C GLN A 70 7.73 -9.64 -15.27
N LYS A 71 6.87 -8.88 -15.95
CA LYS A 71 6.30 -9.29 -17.24
C LYS A 71 7.41 -9.24 -18.30
N LYS A 72 8.16 -10.34 -18.47
CA LYS A 72 9.24 -10.52 -19.47
C LYS A 72 8.77 -10.51 -20.93
N ARG A 73 7.66 -9.83 -21.25
CA ARG A 73 7.06 -9.81 -22.58
C ARG A 73 7.51 -8.58 -23.35
N LYS A 74 7.81 -8.74 -24.64
CA LYS A 74 8.16 -7.64 -25.56
C LYS A 74 7.06 -6.58 -25.71
N ASN A 75 5.85 -6.84 -25.22
CA ASN A 75 4.71 -5.94 -25.33
C ASN A 75 4.47 -5.10 -24.06
N ILE A 76 5.39 -5.06 -23.10
CA ILE A 76 5.37 -4.07 -22.02
C ILE A 76 6.74 -3.43 -21.82
N ARG A 77 6.75 -2.13 -21.53
CA ARG A 77 7.92 -1.38 -21.04
C ARG A 77 7.50 -0.58 -19.83
N LEU A 78 8.28 -0.67 -18.76
CA LEU A 78 8.06 0.09 -17.54
C LEU A 78 9.24 1.04 -17.31
N SER A 79 8.93 2.30 -17.01
CA SER A 79 9.89 3.25 -16.47
C SER A 79 9.33 3.86 -15.18
N VAL A 80 10.19 4.04 -14.19
CA VAL A 80 9.82 4.60 -12.90
C VAL A 80 10.63 5.87 -12.68
N ASP A 81 9.94 6.96 -12.38
CA ASP A 81 10.56 8.22 -12.00
C ASP A 81 10.82 8.24 -10.49
N PHE A 82 12.03 7.86 -10.09
CA PHE A 82 12.47 7.75 -8.68
C PHE A 82 12.85 9.10 -8.02
N ARG A 83 12.49 10.25 -8.62
CA ARG A 83 12.83 11.57 -8.08
C ARG A 83 11.98 12.01 -6.86
N GLY A 84 11.09 11.15 -6.36
CA GLY A 84 10.30 11.43 -5.16
C GLY A 84 9.41 12.65 -5.33
N GLN A 85 9.61 13.70 -4.53
CA GLN A 85 8.78 14.92 -4.58
C GLN A 85 8.87 15.66 -5.92
N GLU A 86 9.97 15.52 -6.64
CA GLU A 86 10.18 16.09 -7.98
C GLU A 86 9.74 15.14 -9.10
N SER A 87 9.08 14.04 -8.75
CA SER A 87 8.61 13.04 -9.70
C SER A 87 7.44 13.56 -10.53
N ILE A 88 7.24 12.97 -11.71
CA ILE A 88 6.10 13.26 -12.58
C ILE A 88 4.77 13.26 -11.82
N HIS A 89 3.95 14.27 -12.09
CA HIS A 89 2.60 14.39 -11.54
C HIS A 89 1.50 14.31 -12.60
N TRP A 90 1.85 13.86 -13.81
CA TRP A 90 0.94 13.79 -14.94
C TRP A 90 -0.05 12.63 -14.80
N LYS A 91 -1.21 12.77 -15.44
CA LYS A 91 -2.22 11.73 -15.60
C LYS A 91 -2.66 11.75 -17.06
N LEU A 92 -1.96 10.96 -17.87
CA LEU A 92 -2.03 11.00 -19.31
C LEU A 92 -2.02 9.59 -19.87
N TYR A 93 -2.94 9.33 -20.81
CA TYR A 93 -3.04 8.08 -21.53
C TYR A 93 -3.05 8.38 -23.02
N LEU A 94 -2.14 7.78 -23.76
CA LEU A 94 -2.05 7.93 -25.20
C LEU A 94 -2.38 6.60 -25.87
N ILE A 95 -3.19 6.61 -26.91
CA ILE A 95 -3.50 5.43 -27.71
C ILE A 95 -3.19 5.77 -29.16
N ASN A 96 -2.23 5.06 -29.74
CA ASN A 96 -1.77 5.31 -31.09
C ASN A 96 -2.91 5.10 -32.12
N PRO A 97 -3.04 5.94 -33.16
CA PRO A 97 -2.09 6.99 -33.57
C PRO A 97 -2.40 8.41 -33.08
N ASP A 98 -3.56 8.67 -32.48
CA ASP A 98 -4.07 10.04 -32.34
C ASP A 98 -4.89 10.31 -31.07
N THR A 99 -5.11 9.32 -30.22
CA THR A 99 -5.98 9.48 -29.05
C THR A 99 -5.16 9.96 -27.86
N VAL A 100 -5.56 11.08 -27.28
CA VAL A 100 -5.02 11.66 -26.06
C VAL A 100 -6.11 11.70 -25.00
N ILE A 101 -5.86 11.07 -23.85
CA ILE A 101 -6.74 11.13 -22.70
C ILE A 101 -5.97 11.80 -21.56
N ILE A 102 -6.48 12.92 -21.07
CA ILE A 102 -5.84 13.70 -20.01
C ILE A 102 -6.88 14.14 -18.98
N GLY A 103 -6.50 14.18 -17.71
CA GLY A 103 -7.39 14.59 -16.64
C GLY A 103 -6.75 14.47 -15.26
N SER A 104 -7.57 14.16 -14.26
CA SER A 104 -7.13 14.00 -12.87
C SER A 104 -6.83 12.55 -12.47
N ALA A 105 -7.27 11.58 -13.29
CA ALA A 105 -7.23 10.15 -12.99
C ALA A 105 -5.83 9.52 -12.99
N ASN A 106 -5.35 9.13 -11.80
CA ASN A 106 -4.16 8.30 -11.67
C ASN A 106 -4.46 6.85 -12.05
N PHE A 107 -3.42 6.00 -12.17
CA PHE A 107 -3.58 4.59 -12.56
C PHE A 107 -3.90 3.72 -11.34
N THR A 108 -4.98 4.07 -10.65
CA THR A 108 -5.53 3.38 -9.49
C THR A 108 -6.93 2.87 -9.79
N GLN A 109 -7.47 1.99 -8.94
CA GLN A 109 -8.83 1.50 -9.13
C GLN A 109 -9.87 2.65 -9.10
N THR A 110 -9.74 3.59 -8.17
CA THR A 110 -10.61 4.78 -8.09
C THR A 110 -10.32 5.78 -9.22
N GLY A 111 -9.05 5.96 -9.61
CA GLY A 111 -8.73 6.83 -10.74
C GLY A 111 -9.34 6.31 -12.04
N LEU A 112 -9.22 5.01 -12.30
CA LEU A 112 -9.73 4.40 -13.53
C LEU A 112 -11.26 4.30 -13.60
N ASN A 113 -11.95 4.17 -12.46
CA ASN A 113 -13.42 4.18 -12.43
C ASN A 113 -14.01 5.60 -12.42
N LEU A 114 -13.16 6.64 -12.38
CA LEU A 114 -13.56 8.05 -12.39
C LEU A 114 -14.57 8.43 -11.29
N ALA A 115 -14.58 7.73 -10.16
CA ALA A 115 -15.55 7.97 -9.08
C ALA A 115 -15.44 9.37 -8.47
N ARG A 116 -14.25 10.00 -8.54
CA ARG A 116 -13.97 11.38 -8.09
C ARG A 116 -13.11 12.16 -9.08
N ASP A 117 -12.92 11.60 -10.27
CA ASP A 117 -12.01 12.12 -11.28
C ASP A 117 -12.75 12.35 -12.59
N THR A 118 -12.18 13.19 -13.45
CA THR A 118 -12.67 13.35 -14.82
C THR A 118 -11.50 13.32 -15.79
N CYS A 119 -11.78 12.88 -17.01
CA CYS A 119 -10.84 12.94 -18.11
C CYS A 119 -11.52 13.51 -19.35
N VAL A 120 -10.71 14.00 -20.28
CA VAL A 120 -11.14 14.36 -21.62
C VAL A 120 -10.40 13.47 -22.61
N VAL A 121 -11.13 12.82 -23.50
CA VAL A 121 -10.60 12.15 -24.69
C VAL A 121 -10.54 13.17 -25.80
N ILE A 122 -9.41 13.27 -26.48
CA ILE A 122 -9.15 14.17 -27.60
C ILE A 122 -8.53 13.34 -28.72
N ASN A 123 -9.15 13.34 -29.90
CA ASN A 123 -8.58 12.70 -31.08
C ASN A 123 -7.84 13.74 -31.92
N ASP A 124 -6.52 13.80 -31.76
CA ASP A 124 -5.62 14.73 -32.42
C ASP A 124 -4.19 14.16 -32.52
N ALA A 125 -3.78 13.81 -33.74
CA ALA A 125 -2.45 13.26 -34.02
C ALA A 125 -1.30 14.23 -33.71
N ASN A 126 -1.52 15.55 -33.87
CA ASN A 126 -0.49 16.55 -33.55
C ASN A 126 -0.30 16.63 -32.04
N LEU A 127 -1.39 16.72 -31.28
CA LEU A 127 -1.35 16.71 -29.82
C LEU A 127 -0.73 15.41 -29.28
N PHE A 128 -1.09 14.27 -29.86
CA PHE A 128 -0.49 12.98 -29.53
C PHE A 128 1.03 13.00 -29.71
N ASN A 129 1.51 13.47 -30.87
CA ASN A 129 2.93 13.56 -31.19
C ASN A 129 3.68 14.53 -30.26
N ASP A 130 3.07 15.66 -29.92
CA ASP A 130 3.64 16.62 -28.95
C ASP A 130 3.81 15.98 -27.56
N TYR A 131 2.83 15.21 -27.10
CA TYR A 131 2.97 14.46 -25.84
C TYR A 131 4.03 13.38 -25.93
N GLN A 132 4.13 12.62 -27.03
CA GLN A 132 5.20 11.64 -27.23
C GLN A 132 6.60 12.30 -27.12
N GLN A 133 6.80 13.46 -27.74
CA GLN A 133 8.06 14.20 -27.62
C GLN A 133 8.36 14.62 -26.18
N ARG A 134 7.36 15.13 -25.45
CA ARG A 134 7.51 15.50 -24.04
C ARG A 134 7.81 14.29 -23.15
N ILE A 135 7.17 13.16 -23.41
CA ILE A 135 7.42 11.89 -22.72
C ILE A 135 8.86 11.44 -22.93
N ASN A 136 9.40 11.57 -24.13
CA ASN A 136 10.80 11.22 -24.40
C ASN A 136 11.78 12.11 -23.61
N LYS A 137 11.45 13.38 -23.36
CA LYS A 137 12.23 14.25 -22.46
C LYS A 137 12.17 13.79 -21.00
N ILE A 138 11.00 13.35 -20.53
CA ILE A 138 10.84 12.76 -19.19
C ILE A 138 11.72 11.50 -19.07
N LEU A 139 11.67 10.60 -20.04
CA LEU A 139 12.47 9.36 -20.02
C LEU A 139 13.98 9.61 -20.05
N ALA A 140 14.42 10.74 -20.61
CA ALA A 140 15.82 11.15 -20.60
C ALA A 140 16.25 11.83 -19.28
N THR A 141 15.33 12.06 -18.36
CA THR A 141 15.63 12.74 -17.09
C THR A 141 16.37 11.80 -16.13
N PRO A 142 17.44 12.25 -15.45
CA PRO A 142 18.13 11.43 -14.46
C PRO A 142 17.18 10.87 -13.39
N ASN A 143 17.40 9.61 -13.01
CA ASN A 143 16.54 8.86 -12.08
C ASN A 143 15.13 8.52 -12.58
N VAL A 144 14.83 8.75 -13.86
CA VAL A 144 13.77 8.02 -14.58
C VAL A 144 14.39 6.77 -15.18
N ILE A 145 14.13 5.62 -14.57
CA ILE A 145 14.87 4.37 -14.82
C ILE A 145 13.94 3.34 -15.45
N ASN A 146 14.40 2.66 -16.50
CA ASN A 146 13.67 1.55 -17.10
C ASN A 146 13.82 0.29 -16.22
N ALA A 147 12.76 -0.52 -16.14
CA ALA A 147 12.79 -1.80 -15.44
C ALA A 147 13.90 -2.77 -15.93
N GLU A 148 14.37 -2.61 -17.17
CA GLU A 148 15.44 -3.39 -17.77
C GLU A 148 16.85 -2.89 -17.40
N ASP A 149 16.99 -1.69 -16.79
CA ASP A 149 18.29 -1.10 -16.51
C ASP A 149 19.02 -1.78 -15.32
N PRO A 150 20.36 -1.96 -15.38
CA PRO A 150 21.15 -2.65 -14.34
C PRO A 150 21.10 -2.08 -12.90
N GLY A 151 20.44 -0.95 -12.65
CA GLY A 151 20.27 -0.36 -11.32
C GLY A 151 18.83 -0.37 -10.79
N PHE A 152 17.88 -0.88 -11.57
CA PHE A 152 16.46 -0.73 -11.27
C PHE A 152 16.07 -1.38 -9.93
N SER A 153 16.49 -2.62 -9.70
CA SER A 153 16.16 -3.37 -8.47
C SER A 153 16.64 -2.66 -7.19
N GLN A 154 17.82 -2.04 -7.23
CA GLN A 154 18.35 -1.29 -6.09
C GLN A 154 17.52 -0.03 -5.83
N ARG A 155 17.16 0.73 -6.87
CA ARG A 155 16.29 1.91 -6.74
C ARG A 155 14.91 1.53 -6.21
N LEU A 156 14.35 0.43 -6.71
CA LEU A 156 13.07 -0.09 -6.25
C LEU A 156 13.11 -0.52 -4.78
N ALA A 157 14.20 -1.12 -4.30
CA ALA A 157 14.36 -1.48 -2.90
C ALA A 157 14.36 -0.24 -1.98
N VAL A 158 15.12 0.80 -2.35
CA VAL A 158 15.13 2.08 -1.61
C VAL A 158 13.73 2.72 -1.61
N TYR A 159 13.06 2.72 -2.76
CA TYR A 159 11.69 3.23 -2.87
C TYR A 159 10.70 2.44 -2.00
N ALA A 160 10.80 1.11 -1.96
CA ALA A 160 9.92 0.27 -1.16
C ALA A 160 10.04 0.56 0.34
N ASP A 161 11.24 0.83 0.84
CA ASP A 161 11.45 1.29 2.23
C ASP A 161 10.79 2.65 2.49
N GLN A 162 10.96 3.61 1.59
CA GLN A 162 10.30 4.92 1.68
C GLN A 162 8.77 4.79 1.64
N HIS A 163 8.25 3.91 0.80
CA HIS A 163 6.83 3.59 0.71
C HIS A 163 6.31 3.03 2.04
N LYS A 164 6.98 2.02 2.62
CA LYS A 164 6.65 1.43 3.92
C LYS A 164 6.54 2.51 5.02
N LYS A 165 7.56 3.37 5.13
CA LYS A 165 7.58 4.49 6.08
C LYS A 165 6.49 5.54 5.81
N SER A 166 6.12 5.75 4.54
CA SER A 166 5.01 6.63 4.18
C SER A 166 3.67 6.05 4.64
N GLN A 167 3.43 4.76 4.39
CA GLN A 167 2.20 4.06 4.82
C GLN A 167 2.03 4.08 6.34
N GLN A 168 3.09 3.78 7.10
CA GLN A 168 3.08 3.87 8.57
C GLN A 168 2.66 5.28 9.04
N ARG A 169 3.24 6.34 8.44
CA ARG A 169 2.89 7.73 8.79
C ARG A 169 1.45 8.09 8.42
N LEU A 170 0.93 7.61 7.30
CA LEU A 170 -0.45 7.84 6.89
C LEU A 170 -1.44 7.16 7.84
N ILE A 171 -1.17 5.90 8.20
CA ILE A 171 -1.97 5.15 9.18
C ILE A 171 -1.98 5.86 10.53
N ALA A 172 -0.83 6.35 11.00
CA ALA A 172 -0.72 7.08 12.26
C ALA A 172 -1.42 8.44 12.24
N LYS A 173 -1.48 9.11 11.09
CA LYS A 173 -2.12 10.43 10.91
C LYS A 173 -3.63 10.35 10.63
N ALA A 174 -4.19 9.17 10.42
CA ALA A 174 -5.61 8.99 10.15
C ALA A 174 -6.45 9.70 11.23
N SER A 175 -7.05 10.82 10.85
CA SER A 175 -7.73 11.76 11.76
C SER A 175 -9.17 11.33 12.05
N ASP A 176 -9.82 10.67 11.09
CA ASP A 176 -11.19 10.21 11.22
C ASP A 176 -11.25 8.79 11.82
N LYS A 177 -10.94 8.73 13.12
CA LYS A 177 -11.06 7.54 13.98
C LYS A 177 -12.48 6.96 14.07
N THR A 178 -13.47 7.64 13.49
CA THR A 178 -14.87 7.24 13.48
C THR A 178 -15.33 6.66 12.14
N SER A 179 -14.60 6.96 11.06
CA SER A 179 -14.85 6.42 9.72
C SER A 179 -14.69 4.89 9.69
N GLY A 180 -15.50 4.21 8.87
CA GLY A 180 -15.36 2.78 8.63
C GLY A 180 -14.30 2.46 7.57
N LEU A 181 -13.90 1.18 7.46
CA LEU A 181 -12.94 0.69 6.48
C LEU A 181 -13.23 1.18 5.04
N ALA A 182 -14.50 1.16 4.63
CA ALA A 182 -14.90 1.62 3.30
C ALA A 182 -14.55 3.08 3.02
N LYS A 183 -14.75 3.98 4.00
CA LYS A 183 -14.40 5.40 3.87
C LYS A 183 -12.88 5.59 3.90
N TRP A 184 -12.17 4.86 4.75
CA TRP A 184 -10.71 4.90 4.80
C TRP A 184 -10.06 4.43 3.48
N LEU A 185 -10.61 3.39 2.86
CA LEU A 185 -10.18 2.91 1.55
C LEU A 185 -10.58 3.83 0.40
N GLN A 186 -11.42 4.86 0.59
CA GLN A 186 -11.60 5.84 -0.48
C GLN A 186 -10.26 6.52 -0.78
N ASP A 187 -9.39 6.75 0.18
CA ASP A 187 -8.07 7.27 -0.11
C ASP A 187 -7.20 6.20 -0.79
N ASP A 188 -6.80 6.47 -2.04
CA ASP A 188 -6.08 5.53 -2.91
C ASP A 188 -4.67 5.22 -2.43
N TYR A 189 -4.11 6.09 -1.60
CA TYR A 189 -2.78 5.95 -1.02
C TYR A 189 -2.76 5.03 0.21
N HIS A 190 -3.89 4.49 0.67
CA HIS A 190 -3.92 3.43 1.68
C HIS A 190 -3.85 2.06 1.02
N HIS A 191 -2.69 1.41 1.14
CA HIS A 191 -2.38 0.20 0.36
C HIS A 191 -2.42 -1.09 1.14
N HIS A 192 -2.18 -1.04 2.45
CA HIS A 192 -2.20 -2.22 3.30
C HIS A 192 -2.34 -1.84 4.77
N ILE A 193 -2.65 -2.83 5.61
CA ILE A 193 -2.46 -2.76 7.05
C ILE A 193 -1.66 -3.98 7.50
N LYS A 194 -0.86 -3.82 8.55
CA LYS A 194 -0.23 -4.97 9.22
C LYS A 194 -1.27 -5.67 10.07
N ILE A 195 -1.21 -7.00 10.10
CA ILE A 195 -2.03 -7.83 10.99
C ILE A 195 -1.13 -8.64 11.91
N PHE A 196 -1.69 -9.06 13.04
CA PHE A 196 -1.09 -10.04 13.93
C PHE A 196 -2.18 -11.01 14.41
N VAL A 197 -2.01 -12.29 14.09
CA VAL A 197 -2.96 -13.35 14.47
C VAL A 197 -2.31 -14.24 15.51
N TRP A 198 -2.91 -14.37 16.69
CA TRP A 198 -2.40 -15.27 17.73
C TRP A 198 -3.42 -16.32 18.15
N ASN A 199 -2.92 -17.47 18.57
CA ASN A 199 -3.74 -18.54 19.12
C ASN A 199 -3.57 -18.67 20.65
N ASN A 200 -2.40 -18.30 21.16
CA ASN A 200 -2.00 -18.69 22.51
C ASN A 200 -2.51 -17.72 23.57
N THR A 201 -3.02 -18.27 24.67
CA THR A 201 -3.12 -17.53 25.92
C THR A 201 -1.80 -17.69 26.67
N HIS A 202 -1.15 -16.59 27.04
CA HIS A 202 0.14 -16.66 27.74
C HIS A 202 0.01 -17.29 29.13
N PRO A 203 0.79 -18.34 29.43
CA PRO A 203 0.93 -18.86 30.79
C PRO A 203 1.49 -17.81 31.76
N ALA A 204 1.29 -18.01 33.06
CA ALA A 204 1.81 -17.13 34.10
C ALA A 204 3.35 -16.95 34.02
N ALA A 205 4.07 -18.02 33.65
CA ALA A 205 5.52 -17.97 33.46
C ALA A 205 5.92 -17.00 32.34
N THR A 206 5.27 -17.07 31.17
CA THR A 206 5.55 -16.17 30.05
C THR A 206 5.20 -14.71 30.39
N LYS A 207 4.10 -14.48 31.13
CA LYS A 207 3.75 -13.15 31.63
C LYS A 207 4.83 -12.60 32.56
N LYS A 208 5.38 -13.45 33.44
CA LYS A 208 6.47 -13.06 34.33
C LYS A 208 7.72 -12.67 33.54
N ILE A 209 8.13 -13.49 32.56
CA ILE A 209 9.28 -13.18 31.70
C ILE A 209 9.07 -11.85 30.95
N ALA A 210 7.90 -11.65 30.34
CA ALA A 210 7.58 -10.40 29.65
C ALA A 210 7.70 -9.17 30.58
N ASN A 211 7.22 -9.30 31.83
CA ASN A 211 7.34 -8.24 32.82
C ASN A 211 8.79 -7.99 33.24
N ASP A 212 9.54 -9.06 33.51
CA ASP A 212 10.95 -8.98 33.95
C ASP A 212 11.83 -8.35 32.85
N LEU A 213 11.57 -8.66 31.58
CA LEU A 213 12.25 -8.05 30.44
C LEU A 213 12.03 -6.54 30.38
N LEU A 214 10.79 -6.08 30.55
CA LEU A 214 10.44 -4.66 30.45
C LEU A 214 11.07 -3.79 31.55
N VAL A 215 11.43 -4.37 32.70
CA VAL A 215 12.04 -3.67 33.83
C VAL A 215 13.54 -3.98 34.00
N SER A 216 14.13 -4.67 33.03
CA SER A 216 15.56 -4.98 33.03
C SER A 216 16.42 -3.70 32.94
N GLU A 217 17.62 -3.72 33.53
CA GLU A 217 18.52 -2.55 33.57
C GLU A 217 18.80 -1.97 32.16
N GLU A 218 18.97 -2.83 31.16
CA GLU A 218 19.15 -2.45 29.75
C GLU A 218 17.97 -1.64 29.19
N GLU A 219 16.74 -2.01 29.56
CA GLU A 219 15.53 -1.31 29.16
C GLU A 219 15.33 -0.01 29.95
N VAL A 220 15.74 0.02 31.22
CA VAL A 220 15.71 1.23 32.07
C VAL A 220 16.57 2.34 31.49
N ASP A 221 17.76 2.00 30.99
CA ASP A 221 18.69 2.98 30.43
C ASP A 221 18.24 3.52 29.07
N THR A 222 17.55 2.70 28.27
CA THR A 222 17.11 3.09 26.92
C THR A 222 15.76 3.81 26.91
N ARG A 223 14.83 3.46 27.82
CA ARG A 223 13.49 4.06 27.91
C ARG A 223 13.04 4.27 29.37
N PRO A 224 13.70 5.17 30.13
CA PRO A 224 13.38 5.39 31.54
C PRO A 224 11.95 5.90 31.77
N ASP A 225 11.32 6.49 30.75
CA ASP A 225 9.92 6.93 30.75
C ASP A 225 8.93 5.77 30.84
N LEU A 226 9.22 4.65 30.16
CA LEU A 226 8.34 3.47 30.14
C LEU A 226 8.50 2.64 31.42
N VAL A 227 9.74 2.53 31.93
CA VAL A 227 10.04 1.72 33.11
C VAL A 227 9.48 2.32 34.40
N LYS A 228 9.44 3.65 34.55
CA LYS A 228 8.82 4.30 35.73
C LYS A 228 7.34 3.94 35.92
N ALA A 229 6.63 3.65 34.83
CA ALA A 229 5.23 3.25 34.88
C ALA A 229 5.05 1.73 35.09
N GLY A 230 6.11 0.95 34.88
CA GLY A 230 6.19 -0.50 35.13
C GLY A 230 5.10 -1.31 34.41
N ILE A 231 4.80 -2.50 34.93
CA ILE A 231 3.76 -3.40 34.39
C ILE A 231 2.39 -2.71 34.29
N ALA A 232 2.12 -1.73 35.14
CA ALA A 232 0.84 -1.00 35.15
C ALA A 232 0.59 -0.23 33.83
N CYS A 233 1.65 0.10 33.08
CA CYS A 233 1.54 0.74 31.77
C CYS A 233 1.21 -0.24 30.64
N ILE A 234 1.36 -1.56 30.84
CA ILE A 234 1.03 -2.54 29.80
C ILE A 234 -0.50 -2.58 29.63
N ARG A 235 -0.94 -2.34 28.39
CA ARG A 235 -2.33 -2.55 27.97
C ARG A 235 -2.51 -3.99 27.50
N ASP A 236 -1.64 -4.41 26.59
CA ASP A 236 -1.59 -5.75 26.01
C ASP A 236 -0.13 -6.12 25.70
N PHE A 237 0.16 -7.41 25.58
CA PHE A 237 1.44 -7.87 25.04
C PHE A 237 1.24 -9.14 24.23
N TYR A 238 2.14 -9.34 23.27
CA TYR A 238 2.10 -10.43 22.32
C TYR A 238 3.47 -11.08 22.22
N THR A 239 3.49 -12.33 21.76
CA THR A 239 4.73 -13.09 21.54
C THR A 239 4.74 -13.67 20.15
N TYR A 240 5.87 -13.59 19.46
CA TYR A 240 6.05 -14.18 18.14
C TYR A 240 7.44 -14.81 18.03
N LYS A 241 7.50 -16.06 17.59
CA LYS A 241 8.72 -16.86 17.56
C LYS A 241 9.38 -16.74 16.19
N CYS A 242 10.41 -15.92 16.10
CA CYS A 242 11.30 -15.79 14.95
C CYS A 242 12.58 -15.08 15.39
N ASP A 243 13.59 -15.06 14.51
CA ASP A 243 14.77 -14.22 14.73
C ASP A 243 14.38 -12.73 14.66
N ARG A 244 15.16 -11.87 15.31
CA ARG A 244 14.86 -10.43 15.42
C ARG A 244 14.78 -9.77 14.04
N GLU A 245 15.65 -10.17 13.14
CA GLU A 245 15.79 -9.64 11.78
C GLU A 245 14.64 -10.09 10.87
N GLU A 246 13.94 -11.17 11.23
CA GLU A 246 12.82 -11.74 10.48
C GLU A 246 11.46 -11.17 10.94
N LEU A 247 11.44 -10.38 12.02
CA LEU A 247 10.20 -9.86 12.57
C LEU A 247 9.49 -8.92 11.58
N PRO A 248 8.21 -9.19 11.23
CA PRO A 248 7.45 -8.37 10.26
C PRO A 248 7.10 -6.96 10.77
N TRP A 249 7.13 -6.77 12.09
CA TRP A 249 6.72 -5.55 12.77
C TRP A 249 7.91 -4.81 13.38
N GLU A 250 7.78 -3.50 13.44
CA GLU A 250 8.74 -2.55 14.00
C GLU A 250 8.08 -1.78 15.14
N GLU A 251 8.89 -1.20 16.02
CA GLU A 251 8.39 -0.31 17.06
C GLU A 251 7.66 0.90 16.45
N GLY A 252 6.48 1.20 16.99
CA GLY A 252 5.58 2.25 16.52
C GLY A 252 4.55 1.81 15.49
N ASP A 253 4.65 0.58 14.96
CA ASP A 253 3.64 0.05 14.02
C ASP A 253 2.25 -0.01 14.65
N ILE A 254 1.25 0.32 13.84
CA ILE A 254 -0.17 0.13 14.17
C ILE A 254 -0.64 -1.14 13.46
N VAL A 255 -1.02 -2.13 14.24
CA VAL A 255 -1.29 -3.51 13.81
C VAL A 255 -2.73 -3.88 14.15
N LEU A 256 -3.42 -4.50 13.20
CA LEU A 256 -4.73 -5.10 13.44
C LEU A 256 -4.52 -6.48 14.08
N CYS A 257 -4.78 -6.54 15.37
CA CYS A 257 -4.58 -7.69 16.23
C CYS A 257 -5.92 -8.44 16.38
N PHE A 258 -5.93 -9.75 16.17
CA PHE A 258 -7.07 -10.63 16.48
C PHE A 258 -6.64 -12.07 16.80
N ARG A 259 -7.51 -12.79 17.52
CA ARG A 259 -7.28 -14.21 17.81
C ARG A 259 -7.57 -15.07 16.59
N ARG A 260 -6.93 -16.23 16.52
CA ARG A 260 -7.16 -17.29 15.51
C ARG A 260 -8.64 -17.67 15.38
N ASN A 261 -9.39 -17.66 16.48
CA ASN A 261 -10.82 -17.95 16.50
C ASN A 261 -11.71 -16.77 16.05
N GLY A 262 -11.13 -15.63 15.65
CA GLY A 262 -11.86 -14.44 15.21
C GLY A 262 -12.28 -13.47 16.31
N ASP A 263 -11.85 -13.69 17.56
CA ASP A 263 -12.16 -12.80 18.69
C ASP A 263 -11.12 -11.68 18.88
N GLU A 264 -11.43 -10.75 19.79
CA GLU A 264 -10.55 -9.66 20.24
C GLU A 264 -10.02 -8.75 19.12
N ILE A 265 -10.76 -8.62 18.01
CA ILE A 265 -10.37 -7.80 16.86
C ILE A 265 -10.27 -6.32 17.25
N LYS A 266 -9.04 -5.80 17.31
CA LYS A 266 -8.69 -4.42 17.69
C LYS A 266 -7.40 -3.95 17.02
N PHE A 267 -7.20 -2.64 16.99
CA PHE A 267 -5.91 -2.06 16.63
C PHE A 267 -5.07 -1.87 17.88
N ASP A 268 -3.82 -2.31 17.80
CA ASP A 268 -2.79 -2.00 18.78
C ASP A 268 -1.62 -1.30 18.11
N GLN A 269 -0.92 -0.49 18.89
CA GLN A 269 0.40 -0.01 18.52
C GLN A 269 1.42 -0.89 19.23
N PHE A 270 2.49 -1.28 18.55
CA PHE A 270 3.60 -1.98 19.19
C PHE A 270 4.64 -0.95 19.62
N GLU A 271 4.49 -0.39 20.83
CA GLU A 271 5.37 0.67 21.32
C GLU A 271 6.77 0.19 21.73
N ARG A 272 6.94 -1.10 22.02
CA ARG A 272 8.23 -1.71 22.34
C ARG A 272 8.29 -3.15 21.84
N ILE A 273 9.44 -3.56 21.32
CA ILE A 273 9.69 -4.95 20.91
C ILE A 273 11.03 -5.41 21.51
N ILE A 274 10.98 -6.44 22.36
CA ILE A 274 12.16 -7.02 23.02
C ILE A 274 12.33 -8.44 22.52
N HIS A 275 13.53 -8.77 22.02
CA HIS A 275 13.87 -10.12 21.61
C HIS A 275 14.59 -10.85 22.75
N HIS A 276 14.11 -12.04 23.10
CA HIS A 276 14.71 -12.87 24.15
C HIS A 276 14.51 -14.36 23.82
N GLU A 277 15.61 -15.11 23.75
CA GLU A 277 15.62 -16.57 23.52
C GLU A 277 14.80 -17.02 22.29
N GLY A 278 14.95 -16.31 21.15
CA GLY A 278 14.24 -16.65 19.91
C GLY A 278 12.76 -16.27 19.90
N ILE A 279 12.31 -15.47 20.88
CA ILE A 279 10.94 -14.98 21.00
C ILE A 279 10.95 -13.45 21.03
N ASN A 280 10.12 -12.83 20.20
CA ASN A 280 9.88 -11.40 20.20
C ASN A 280 8.66 -11.10 21.08
N TYR A 281 8.87 -10.29 22.10
CA TYR A 281 7.83 -9.77 23.00
C TYR A 281 7.44 -8.38 22.53
N MET A 282 6.21 -8.24 22.05
CA MET A 282 5.68 -7.01 21.46
C MET A 282 4.68 -6.39 22.42
N TYR A 283 5.00 -5.23 22.96
CA TYR A 283 4.23 -4.56 24.01
C TYR A 283 3.34 -3.48 23.42
N SER A 284 2.10 -3.44 23.89
CA SER A 284 1.23 -2.29 23.72
C SER A 284 0.96 -1.58 25.04
N PHE A 285 1.18 -0.27 25.09
CA PHE A 285 1.04 0.50 26.33
C PHE A 285 -0.31 1.21 26.46
N LYS A 286 -0.71 1.47 27.70
CA LYS A 286 -1.86 2.29 28.04
C LYS A 286 -1.54 3.75 27.74
N ARG A 287 -2.55 4.48 27.29
CA ARG A 287 -2.47 5.93 27.07
C ARG A 287 -3.41 6.65 28.02
N ASP A 288 -2.93 7.71 28.65
CA ASP A 288 -3.69 8.52 29.61
C ASP A 288 -4.92 9.15 28.95
N ASP A 289 -4.80 9.56 27.69
CA ASP A 289 -5.88 10.14 26.88
C ASP A 289 -6.88 9.08 26.35
N LYS A 290 -6.60 7.79 26.58
CA LYS A 290 -7.31 6.63 26.00
C LYS A 290 -7.47 6.69 24.48
N ASN A 291 -6.68 7.52 23.80
CA ASN A 291 -6.83 7.83 22.41
C ASN A 291 -5.85 7.01 21.55
N TYR A 292 -6.09 5.70 21.54
CA TYR A 292 -5.24 4.77 20.80
C TYR A 292 -5.22 5.07 19.29
N PRO A 293 -4.08 4.87 18.62
CA PRO A 293 -4.02 4.98 17.17
C PRO A 293 -4.88 3.89 16.54
N LYS A 294 -5.77 4.30 15.64
CA LYS A 294 -6.54 3.39 14.81
C LYS A 294 -6.81 4.07 13.47
N PRO A 295 -6.45 3.44 12.34
CA PRO A 295 -6.68 4.06 11.03
C PRO A 295 -8.17 4.25 10.73
N PHE A 296 -9.03 3.36 11.24
CA PHE A 296 -10.48 3.44 11.09
C PHE A 296 -11.20 2.69 12.22
N ARG A 297 -12.50 2.91 12.37
CA ARG A 297 -13.40 2.06 13.15
C ARG A 297 -13.70 0.79 12.38
N ILE A 298 -13.46 -0.38 12.99
CA ILE A 298 -13.77 -1.69 12.40
C ILE A 298 -15.28 -1.96 12.53
N PRO A 299 -16.07 -1.92 11.43
CA PRO A 299 -17.51 -2.16 11.48
C PRO A 299 -17.84 -3.63 11.80
N GLY A 300 -19.05 -3.90 12.28
CA GLY A 300 -19.46 -5.25 12.71
C GLY A 300 -19.44 -6.29 11.57
N ASN A 301 -19.82 -5.92 10.35
CA ASN A 301 -19.72 -6.80 9.17
C ASN A 301 -18.26 -7.14 8.84
N VAL A 302 -17.37 -6.15 8.85
CA VAL A 302 -15.93 -6.35 8.63
C VAL A 302 -15.35 -7.27 9.70
N LYS A 303 -15.74 -7.11 10.98
CA LYS A 303 -15.32 -8.02 12.07
C LYS A 303 -15.74 -9.46 11.79
N LYS A 304 -16.96 -9.69 11.30
CA LYS A 304 -17.43 -11.03 10.92
C LYS A 304 -16.60 -11.61 9.78
N GLN A 305 -16.31 -10.82 8.75
CA GLN A 305 -15.47 -11.28 7.63
C GLN A 305 -14.04 -11.62 8.06
N ILE A 306 -13.44 -10.82 8.96
CA ILE A 306 -12.14 -11.13 9.57
C ILE A 306 -12.23 -12.44 10.34
N ALA A 307 -13.25 -12.62 11.18
CA ALA A 307 -13.41 -13.83 11.98
C ALA A 307 -13.53 -15.11 11.12
N LEU A 308 -14.19 -15.02 9.96
CA LEU A 308 -14.30 -16.14 9.02
C LEU A 308 -12.97 -16.56 8.38
N ARG A 309 -11.98 -15.66 8.30
CA ARG A 309 -10.68 -15.89 7.65
C ARG A 309 -9.51 -15.99 8.64
N ALA A 310 -9.77 -15.78 9.93
CA ALA A 310 -8.73 -15.68 10.94
C ALA A 310 -7.91 -16.96 11.10
N ASP A 311 -8.54 -18.12 10.95
CA ASP A 311 -7.86 -19.42 11.02
C ASP A 311 -6.91 -19.60 9.83
N ASP A 312 -7.39 -19.36 8.61
CA ASP A 312 -6.59 -19.45 7.38
C ASP A 312 -5.39 -18.50 7.43
N TRP A 313 -5.61 -17.25 7.84
CA TRP A 313 -4.54 -16.25 7.96
C TRP A 313 -3.51 -16.59 9.04
N TYR A 314 -3.91 -17.31 10.09
CA TYR A 314 -2.98 -17.83 11.09
C TYR A 314 -2.11 -18.96 10.50
N GLU A 315 -2.72 -19.91 9.80
CA GLU A 315 -2.00 -21.03 9.15
C GLU A 315 -1.08 -20.56 8.02
N GLU A 316 -1.44 -19.48 7.33
CA GLU A 316 -0.61 -18.81 6.31
C GLU A 316 0.55 -17.97 6.90
N ASP A 317 0.64 -17.82 8.22
CA ASP A 317 1.53 -16.88 8.90
C ASP A 317 1.44 -15.46 8.30
N LYS A 318 0.21 -15.03 8.06
CA LYS A 318 -0.08 -13.80 7.33
C LYS A 318 0.15 -12.59 8.23
N THR A 319 0.91 -11.62 7.72
CA THR A 319 1.36 -10.44 8.49
C THR A 319 0.88 -9.11 7.90
N ILE A 320 0.33 -9.13 6.69
CA ILE A 320 -0.16 -7.96 5.97
C ILE A 320 -1.48 -8.31 5.27
N LEU A 321 -2.46 -7.41 5.35
CA LEU A 321 -3.62 -7.39 4.46
C LEU A 321 -3.43 -6.31 3.41
N THR A 322 -3.42 -6.73 2.15
CA THR A 322 -3.37 -5.85 0.98
C THR A 322 -4.69 -5.11 0.81
N ARG A 323 -4.67 -4.00 0.05
CA ARG A 323 -5.87 -3.25 -0.31
C ARG A 323 -6.96 -4.13 -0.93
N GLN A 324 -6.59 -5.06 -1.80
CA GLN A 324 -7.54 -5.97 -2.44
C GLN A 324 -8.23 -6.87 -1.40
N GLU A 325 -7.46 -7.42 -0.46
CA GLU A 325 -8.02 -8.23 0.63
C GLU A 325 -8.91 -7.38 1.54
N LEU A 326 -8.51 -6.15 1.86
CA LEU A 326 -9.33 -5.23 2.64
C LEU A 326 -10.65 -4.85 1.95
N LEU A 327 -10.63 -4.65 0.63
CA LEU A 327 -11.85 -4.42 -0.15
C LEU A 327 -12.82 -5.60 -0.04
N SER A 328 -12.29 -6.83 -0.11
CA SER A 328 -13.10 -8.06 0.03
C SER A 328 -13.68 -8.30 1.43
N LEU A 329 -13.38 -7.45 2.42
CA LEU A 329 -13.99 -7.48 3.76
C LEU A 329 -15.19 -6.53 3.88
N ILE A 330 -15.38 -5.63 2.92
CA ILE A 330 -16.49 -4.66 2.89
C ILE A 330 -17.73 -5.28 2.23
N GLU A 331 -17.51 -6.23 1.32
CA GLU A 331 -18.53 -7.07 0.70
C GLU A 331 -19.29 -7.91 1.75
#